data_AF-A0A914IZY4-F1
#
_entry.id   AF-A0A914IZY4-F1
#
_cell.length_a   1.000
_cell.length_b   1.000
_cell.length_c   1.000
_cell.angle_alpha   90.00
_cell.angle_beta   90.00
_cell.angle_gamma   90.00
#
_symmetry.space_group_name_H-M   'P 1'
#
loop_
_entity.id
_entity.type
_entity.pdbx_description
1 polymer ?
#
loop_
_entity_poly.entity_id
_entity_poly.type
_entity_poly.pdbx_seq_one_letter_code
_entity_poly.pdbx_strand_id
1 'polypeptide(L)'
;MTFFHFINCAALAYVPYFILYKYSGISEYCSYWRCLKAVGCYGVTQFIKMLILATCFPDLEGDDYSIWMDFLKTVADGIDACGLYFTISYFLNGRGEYRAFAAGFGFAVAHAVATYGVSFLNVARATAFSFHNIQLAFEANLDLFFYLAFAVVIWLHSRNDFAPQYRFFFLTLTLMGVVKNFVFNTFYHLFTVQTPLLLVLKLGFVFVYCVITMGAYSLFRSHIAMGHVKQS
;
A
#
# COMPACT_ATOMS: atom_id res chain seq x y z
N MET A 1 -25.65 -17.37 -11.65
CA MET A 1 -24.85 -17.60 -10.42
C MET A 1 -23.49 -16.91 -10.46
N THR A 2 -22.81 -16.86 -11.61
CA THR A 2 -21.51 -16.18 -11.81
C THR A 2 -21.48 -14.70 -11.40
N PHE A 3 -22.48 -13.92 -11.82
CA PHE A 3 -22.57 -12.49 -11.48
C PHE A 3 -22.75 -12.24 -9.97
N PHE A 4 -23.40 -13.16 -9.25
CA PHE A 4 -23.61 -13.05 -7.81
C PHE A 4 -22.30 -13.23 -7.04
N HIS A 5 -21.46 -14.20 -7.43
CA HIS A 5 -20.14 -14.39 -6.83
C HIS A 5 -19.20 -13.22 -7.10
N PHE A 6 -19.24 -12.67 -8.31
CA PHE A 6 -18.49 -11.46 -8.65
C PHE A 6 -18.90 -10.27 -7.78
N ILE A 7 -20.20 -9.96 -7.70
CA ILE A 7 -20.69 -8.84 -6.89
C ILE A 7 -20.30 -9.01 -5.43
N ASN A 8 -20.43 -10.21 -4.85
CA ASN A 8 -20.12 -10.42 -3.44
C ASN A 8 -18.62 -10.19 -3.16
N CYS A 9 -17.73 -10.73 -3.99
CA CYS A 9 -16.29 -10.51 -3.82
C CYS A 9 -15.88 -9.06 -4.10
N ALA A 10 -16.43 -8.44 -5.15
CA ALA A 10 -16.17 -7.05 -5.48
C ALA A 10 -16.71 -6.11 -4.40
N ALA A 11 -17.89 -6.37 -3.85
CA ALA A 11 -18.45 -5.61 -2.75
C ALA A 11 -17.57 -5.75 -1.50
N LEU A 12 -17.18 -6.98 -1.14
CA LEU A 12 -16.33 -7.22 0.03
C LEU A 12 -14.96 -6.53 -0.09
N ALA A 13 -14.39 -6.44 -1.30
CA ALA A 13 -13.12 -5.77 -1.56
C ALA A 13 -13.25 -4.24 -1.66
N TYR A 14 -14.23 -3.71 -2.40
CA TYR A 14 -14.28 -2.28 -2.77
C TYR A 14 -15.21 -1.41 -1.92
N VAL A 15 -16.15 -2.00 -1.16
CA VAL A 15 -17.03 -1.22 -0.26
C VAL A 15 -16.22 -0.46 0.80
N PRO A 16 -15.18 -1.05 1.46
CA PRO A 16 -14.37 -0.31 2.42
C PRO A 16 -13.66 0.91 1.82
N TYR A 17 -13.22 0.82 0.55
CA TYR A 17 -12.62 1.96 -0.16
C TYR A 17 -13.63 3.10 -0.35
N PHE A 18 -14.87 2.77 -0.71
CA PHE A 18 -15.93 3.75 -0.89
C PHE A 18 -16.32 4.41 0.45
N ILE A 19 -16.47 3.61 1.51
CA ILE A 19 -16.75 4.12 2.86
C ILE A 19 -15.63 5.05 3.30
N LEU A 20 -14.36 4.65 3.13
CA LEU A 20 -13.23 5.49 3.51
C LEU A 20 -13.26 6.82 2.75
N TYR A 21 -13.44 6.82 1.43
CA TYR A 21 -13.49 8.06 0.65
C TYR A 21 -14.59 9.04 1.12
N LYS A 22 -15.77 8.50 1.44
CA LYS A 22 -16.93 9.31 1.82
C LYS A 22 -16.87 9.79 3.28
N TYR A 23 -16.39 8.97 4.21
CA TYR A 23 -16.48 9.26 5.65
C TYR A 23 -15.16 9.76 6.28
N SER A 24 -14.01 9.65 5.61
CA SER A 24 -12.72 10.13 6.15
C SER A 24 -12.47 11.64 5.96
N GLY A 25 -13.40 12.37 5.33
CA GLY A 25 -13.21 13.77 4.97
C GLY A 25 -12.26 13.99 3.79
N ILE A 26 -11.64 12.94 3.21
CA ILE A 26 -10.82 13.07 2.00
C ILE A 26 -11.62 13.70 0.86
N SER A 27 -12.91 13.34 0.73
CA SER A 27 -13.81 13.92 -0.28
C SER A 27 -14.05 15.42 -0.14
N GLU A 28 -13.89 15.99 1.06
CA GLU A 28 -14.07 17.43 1.33
C GLU A 28 -12.77 18.22 1.08
N TYR A 29 -11.63 17.70 1.55
CA TYR A 29 -10.34 18.38 1.44
C TYR A 29 -9.60 18.11 0.12
N CYS A 30 -9.90 16.99 -0.55
CA CYS A 30 -9.29 16.60 -1.81
C CYS A 30 -10.36 16.44 -2.89
N SER A 31 -10.30 17.32 -3.89
CA SER A 31 -11.07 17.15 -5.13
C SER A 31 -10.81 15.77 -5.73
N TYR A 32 -11.86 15.15 -6.27
CA TYR A 32 -11.79 13.88 -7.00
C TYR A 32 -10.61 13.82 -7.99
N TRP A 33 -10.30 14.96 -8.64
CA TRP A 33 -9.19 15.08 -9.59
C TRP A 33 -7.81 14.81 -8.97
N ARG A 34 -7.60 15.15 -7.70
CA ARG A 34 -6.33 14.89 -6.99
C ARG A 34 -6.12 13.41 -6.74
N CYS A 35 -7.17 12.70 -6.32
CA CYS A 35 -7.12 11.25 -6.16
C CYS A 35 -6.90 10.56 -7.51
N LEU A 36 -7.55 11.04 -8.58
CA LEU A 36 -7.36 10.51 -9.92
C LEU A 36 -5.93 10.71 -10.44
N LYS A 37 -5.29 11.86 -10.15
CA LYS A 37 -3.86 12.06 -10.45
C LYS A 37 -2.98 11.05 -9.72
N ALA A 38 -3.24 10.78 -8.44
CA ALA A 38 -2.48 9.79 -7.69
C ALA A 38 -2.63 8.37 -8.27
N VAL A 39 -3.84 8.00 -8.71
CA VAL A 39 -4.09 6.74 -9.45
C VAL A 39 -3.27 6.70 -10.75
N GLY A 40 -3.24 7.80 -11.50
CA GLY A 40 -2.42 7.91 -12.71
C GLY A 40 -0.92 7.76 -12.43
N CYS A 41 -0.42 8.40 -11.38
CA CYS A 41 0.98 8.26 -10.95
C CYS A 41 1.33 6.82 -10.59
N TYR A 42 0.47 6.11 -9.87
CA TYR A 42 0.65 4.68 -9.60
C TYR A 42 0.69 3.85 -10.88
N GLY A 43 -0.19 4.14 -11.85
CA GLY A 43 -0.19 3.45 -13.14
C GLY A 43 1.14 3.60 -13.88
N VAL A 44 1.71 4.81 -13.87
CA VAL A 44 3.04 5.07 -14.46
C VAL A 44 4.15 4.34 -13.71
N THR A 45 4.14 4.38 -12.37
CA THR A 45 5.19 3.71 -11.57
C THR A 45 5.14 2.19 -11.75
N GLN A 46 3.94 1.60 -11.79
CA GLN A 46 3.77 0.18 -12.08
C GLN A 46 4.22 -0.17 -13.50
N PHE A 47 3.88 0.64 -14.50
CA PHE A 47 4.34 0.38 -15.85
C PHE A 47 5.88 0.38 -15.94
N ILE A 48 6.53 1.35 -15.30
CA ILE A 48 8.00 1.43 -15.23
C ILE A 48 8.57 0.21 -14.49
N LYS A 49 7.98 -0.17 -13.35
CA LYS A 49 8.39 -1.34 -12.56
C LYS A 49 8.32 -2.63 -13.37
N MET A 50 7.21 -2.87 -14.07
CA MET A 50 7.01 -4.06 -14.88
C MET A 50 7.94 -4.08 -16.10
N LEU A 51 8.22 -2.92 -16.69
CA LEU A 51 9.19 -2.80 -17.79
C LEU A 51 10.62 -3.13 -17.32
N ILE A 52 11.05 -2.61 -16.17
CA ILE A 52 12.37 -2.91 -15.59
C ILE A 52 12.49 -4.39 -15.26
N LEU A 53 11.45 -4.98 -14.65
CA LEU A 53 11.44 -6.41 -14.35
C LEU A 53 11.55 -7.26 -15.62
N ALA A 54 10.84 -6.88 -16.70
CA ALA A 54 10.88 -7.60 -17.96
C ALA A 54 12.20 -7.42 -18.74
N THR A 55 12.82 -6.24 -18.73
CA THR A 55 14.03 -5.96 -19.53
C THR A 55 15.31 -6.39 -18.82
N CYS A 56 15.40 -6.20 -17.50
CA CYS A 56 16.60 -6.57 -16.75
C CYS A 56 16.67 -8.07 -16.46
N PHE A 57 15.53 -8.79 -16.54
CA PHE A 57 15.43 -10.18 -16.10
C PHE A 57 14.57 -11.08 -17.02
N PRO A 58 14.92 -11.22 -18.33
CA PRO A 58 14.15 -12.07 -19.25
C PRO A 58 14.32 -13.59 -19.01
N ASP A 59 15.48 -14.04 -18.50
CA ASP A 59 15.89 -15.47 -18.51
C ASP A 59 15.75 -16.20 -17.16
N LEU A 60 14.90 -15.72 -16.25
CA LEU A 60 14.76 -16.32 -14.91
C LEU A 60 13.48 -17.15 -14.76
N GLU A 61 12.91 -17.65 -15.86
CA GLU A 61 11.80 -18.62 -15.91
C GLU A 61 12.26 -20.07 -15.62
N GLY A 62 13.27 -20.24 -14.77
CA GLY A 62 13.58 -21.57 -14.20
C GLY A 62 12.55 -21.91 -13.12
N ASP A 63 12.05 -23.15 -13.11
CA ASP A 63 11.07 -23.67 -12.12
C ASP A 63 11.57 -23.64 -10.65
N ASP A 64 12.83 -23.27 -10.42
CA ASP A 64 13.45 -23.24 -9.11
C ASP A 64 13.27 -21.89 -8.38
N TYR A 65 12.72 -21.97 -7.16
CA TYR A 65 12.61 -20.83 -6.24
C TYR A 65 14.00 -20.22 -5.97
N SER A 66 14.20 -19.00 -6.48
CA SER A 66 15.44 -18.26 -6.32
C SER A 66 15.26 -17.08 -5.39
N ILE A 67 15.85 -17.13 -4.20
CA ILE A 67 15.86 -16.02 -3.22
C ILE A 67 16.39 -14.72 -3.85
N TRP A 68 17.32 -14.85 -4.80
CA TRP A 68 17.85 -13.72 -5.57
C TRP A 68 16.76 -12.97 -6.35
N MET A 69 15.80 -13.69 -6.95
CA MET A 69 14.68 -13.09 -7.67
C MET A 69 13.78 -12.28 -6.73
N ASP A 70 13.48 -12.82 -5.55
CA ASP A 70 12.67 -12.11 -4.55
C ASP A 70 13.36 -10.85 -4.05
N PHE A 71 14.68 -10.89 -3.86
CA PHE A 71 15.47 -9.71 -3.52
C PHE A 71 15.37 -8.63 -4.60
N LEU A 72 15.49 -9.00 -5.88
CA LEU A 72 15.36 -8.07 -7.00
C LEU A 72 13.95 -7.47 -7.11
N LYS A 73 12.90 -8.27 -6.88
CA LYS A 73 11.52 -7.76 -6.76
C LYS A 73 11.38 -6.73 -5.63
N THR A 74 12.10 -6.91 -4.54
CA THR A 74 12.13 -5.95 -3.41
C THR A 74 12.78 -4.64 -3.80
N VAL A 75 13.86 -4.67 -4.60
CA VAL A 75 14.46 -3.46 -5.16
C VAL A 75 13.47 -2.74 -6.08
N ALA A 76 12.73 -3.49 -6.90
CA ALA A 76 11.69 -2.95 -7.76
C ALA A 76 10.49 -2.38 -6.96
N ASP A 77 10.14 -2.96 -5.80
CA ASP A 77 9.14 -2.39 -4.87
C ASP A 77 9.58 -1.02 -4.32
N GLY A 78 10.88 -0.72 -4.31
CA GLY A 78 11.41 0.61 -4.01
C GLY A 78 10.95 1.70 -5.00
N ILE A 79 10.65 1.34 -6.26
CA ILE A 79 10.11 2.26 -7.26
C ILE A 79 8.73 2.77 -6.85
N ASP A 80 7.91 1.90 -6.25
CA ASP A 80 6.58 2.28 -5.77
C ASP A 80 6.67 3.26 -4.59
N ALA A 81 7.65 3.06 -3.70
CA ALA A 81 7.94 4.01 -2.61
C ALA A 81 8.41 5.38 -3.14
N CYS A 82 9.33 5.38 -4.11
CA CYS A 82 9.80 6.59 -4.80
C CYS A 82 8.65 7.30 -5.54
N GLY A 83 7.79 6.54 -6.21
CA GLY A 83 6.60 7.04 -6.89
C GLY A 83 5.61 7.71 -5.94
N LEU A 84 5.38 7.10 -4.78
CA LEU A 84 4.52 7.67 -3.74
C LEU A 84 5.13 8.95 -3.15
N TYR A 85 6.43 8.97 -2.88
CA TYR A 85 7.15 10.18 -2.47
C TYR A 85 7.01 11.31 -3.50
N PHE A 86 7.22 11.01 -4.78
CA PHE A 86 7.11 11.99 -5.85
C PHE A 86 5.67 12.54 -5.97
N THR A 87 4.67 11.65 -5.83
CA THR A 87 3.25 12.01 -5.84
C THR A 87 2.88 12.98 -4.72
N ILE A 88 3.34 12.70 -3.50
CA ILE A 88 3.08 13.54 -2.32
C ILE A 88 3.79 14.90 -2.43
N SER A 89 5.02 14.92 -2.95
CA SER A 89 5.87 16.12 -2.97
C SER A 89 5.53 17.08 -4.11
N TYR A 90 5.21 16.56 -5.31
CA TYR A 90 5.10 17.39 -6.52
C TYR A 90 3.69 17.43 -7.11
N PHE A 91 2.92 16.34 -7.07
CA PHE A 91 1.63 16.29 -7.77
C PHE A 91 0.44 16.78 -6.92
N LEU A 92 0.56 16.70 -5.59
CA LEU A 92 -0.52 17.02 -4.67
C LEU A 92 -0.23 18.30 -3.88
N ASN A 93 -0.95 19.36 -4.23
CA ASN A 93 -0.92 20.64 -3.53
C ASN A 93 -1.99 20.70 -2.44
N GLY A 94 -1.63 21.26 -1.27
CA GLY A 94 -2.53 21.42 -0.14
C GLY A 94 -1.84 21.18 1.21
N ARG A 95 -2.64 21.12 2.28
CA ARG A 95 -2.13 20.79 3.62
C ARG A 95 -1.51 19.40 3.61
N GLY A 96 -0.31 19.29 4.18
CA GLY A 96 0.54 18.10 4.10
C GLY A 96 -0.13 16.79 4.54
N GLU A 97 -0.99 16.86 5.56
CA GLU A 97 -1.68 15.71 6.15
C GLU A 97 -2.67 15.11 5.14
N TYR A 98 -3.57 15.91 4.57
CA TYR A 98 -4.60 15.44 3.64
C TYR A 98 -4.00 14.98 2.30
N ARG A 99 -2.92 15.60 1.82
CA ARG A 99 -2.27 15.14 0.59
C ARG A 99 -1.64 13.75 0.76
N ALA A 100 -1.08 13.44 1.92
CA ALA A 100 -0.50 12.12 2.19
C ALA A 100 -1.59 11.04 2.17
N PHE A 101 -2.71 11.29 2.86
CA PHE A 101 -3.87 10.40 2.84
C PHE A 101 -4.48 10.24 1.45
N ALA A 102 -4.61 11.31 0.67
CA ALA A 102 -5.12 11.23 -0.70
C ALA A 102 -4.18 10.48 -1.65
N ALA A 103 -2.86 10.65 -1.50
CA ALA A 103 -1.86 9.89 -2.27
C ALA A 103 -1.96 8.40 -1.94
N GLY A 104 -1.93 8.05 -0.66
CA GLY A 104 -2.04 6.66 -0.19
C GLY A 104 -3.35 6.00 -0.62
N PHE A 105 -4.47 6.73 -0.51
CA PHE A 105 -5.76 6.24 -0.99
C PHE A 105 -5.76 6.00 -2.50
N GLY A 106 -5.25 6.94 -3.30
CA GLY A 106 -5.17 6.79 -4.74
C GLY A 106 -4.30 5.60 -5.16
N PHE A 107 -3.14 5.43 -4.53
CA PHE A 107 -2.26 4.28 -4.74
C PHE A 107 -2.92 2.96 -4.34
N ALA A 108 -3.62 2.94 -3.19
CA ALA A 108 -4.36 1.77 -2.74
C ALA A 108 -5.47 1.36 -3.71
N VAL A 109 -6.26 2.32 -4.20
CA VAL A 109 -7.32 2.07 -5.19
C VAL A 109 -6.72 1.53 -6.49
N ALA A 110 -5.66 2.16 -6.97
CA ALA A 110 -5.00 1.77 -8.21
C ALA A 110 -4.39 0.37 -8.10
N HIS A 111 -3.71 0.08 -6.99
CA HIS A 111 -3.20 -1.26 -6.67
C HIS A 111 -4.33 -2.28 -6.60
N ALA A 112 -5.42 -1.97 -5.91
CA ALA A 112 -6.52 -2.93 -5.74
C ALA A 112 -7.22 -3.27 -7.06
N VAL A 113 -7.37 -2.30 -7.96
CA VAL A 113 -7.93 -2.54 -9.28
C VAL A 113 -6.96 -3.32 -10.17
N ALA A 114 -5.67 -2.96 -10.15
CA ALA A 114 -4.66 -3.63 -10.97
C ALA A 114 -4.42 -5.10 -10.54
N THR A 115 -4.30 -5.34 -9.24
CA THR A 115 -3.95 -6.65 -8.67
C THR A 115 -5.16 -7.58 -8.57
N TYR A 116 -6.27 -7.10 -8.03
CA TYR A 116 -7.44 -7.94 -7.74
C TYR A 116 -8.53 -7.87 -8.81
N GLY A 117 -8.58 -6.78 -9.60
CA GLY A 117 -9.62 -6.59 -10.61
C GLY A 117 -9.67 -7.73 -11.63
N VAL A 118 -8.50 -8.12 -12.17
CA VAL A 118 -8.41 -9.24 -13.12
C VAL A 118 -8.78 -10.56 -12.46
N SER A 119 -8.33 -10.80 -11.22
CA SER A 119 -8.66 -11.99 -10.45
C SER A 119 -10.17 -12.12 -10.23
N PHE A 120 -10.86 -11.04 -9.89
CA PHE A 120 -12.33 -11.05 -9.74
C PHE A 120 -13.06 -11.28 -11.06
N LEU A 121 -12.56 -10.77 -12.19
CA LEU A 121 -13.10 -11.10 -13.51
C LEU A 121 -12.96 -12.60 -13.83
N ASN A 122 -11.88 -13.23 -13.39
CA ASN A 122 -11.71 -14.68 -13.52
C ASN A 122 -12.65 -15.45 -12.58
N VAL A 123 -12.95 -14.92 -11.39
CA VAL A 123 -13.99 -15.47 -10.48
C VAL A 123 -15.37 -15.46 -11.13
N ALA A 124 -15.70 -14.43 -11.92
CA ALA A 124 -16.96 -14.39 -12.66
C ALA A 124 -17.07 -15.52 -13.71
N ARG A 125 -15.96 -16.13 -14.13
CA ARG A 125 -15.96 -17.27 -15.06
C ARG A 125 -15.89 -18.62 -14.36
N ALA A 126 -15.54 -18.65 -13.07
CA ALA A 126 -15.43 -19.88 -12.31
C ALA A 126 -16.81 -20.49 -12.04
N THR A 127 -16.90 -21.81 -12.15
CA THR A 127 -18.15 -22.58 -11.95
C THR A 127 -18.45 -22.87 -10.48
N ALA A 128 -17.46 -22.76 -9.60
CA ALA A 128 -17.59 -23.02 -8.16
C ALA A 128 -16.92 -21.92 -7.31
N PHE A 129 -17.55 -21.60 -6.18
CA PHE A 129 -17.05 -20.61 -5.23
C PHE A 129 -16.04 -21.23 -4.27
N SER A 130 -14.82 -20.68 -4.23
CA SER A 130 -13.74 -21.14 -3.36
C SER A 130 -13.41 -20.12 -2.26
N PHE A 131 -12.93 -20.61 -1.13
CA PHE A 131 -12.47 -19.79 0.00
C PHE A 131 -11.34 -18.83 -0.38
N HIS A 132 -10.55 -19.18 -1.39
CA HIS A 132 -9.48 -18.34 -1.93
C HIS A 132 -9.98 -16.96 -2.40
N ASN A 133 -11.19 -16.89 -2.98
CA ASN A 133 -11.75 -15.62 -3.45
C ASN A 133 -12.09 -14.67 -2.29
N ILE A 134 -12.52 -15.23 -1.16
CA ILE A 134 -12.75 -14.46 0.07
C ILE A 134 -11.42 -13.94 0.62
N GLN A 135 -10.37 -14.77 0.60
CA GLN A 135 -9.04 -14.37 1.05
C GLN A 135 -8.48 -13.22 0.22
N LEU A 136 -8.61 -13.26 -1.10
CA LEU A 136 -8.20 -12.17 -2.00
C LEU A 136 -8.92 -10.85 -1.67
N ALA A 137 -10.22 -10.91 -1.36
CA ALA A 137 -10.98 -9.73 -0.97
C ALA A 137 -10.51 -9.14 0.38
N PHE A 138 -10.15 -10.00 1.35
CA PHE A 138 -9.55 -9.53 2.60
C PHE A 138 -8.14 -8.97 2.39
N GLU A 139 -7.35 -9.56 1.51
CA GLU A 139 -6.01 -9.09 1.19
C GLU A 139 -6.04 -7.68 0.57
N ALA A 140 -6.99 -7.41 -0.32
CA ALA A 140 -7.23 -6.06 -0.85
C ALA A 140 -7.48 -5.04 0.27
N ASN A 141 -8.33 -5.38 1.25
CA ASN A 141 -8.60 -4.51 2.39
C ASN A 141 -7.36 -4.29 3.28
N LEU A 142 -6.50 -5.29 3.46
CA LEU A 142 -5.24 -5.14 4.20
C LEU A 142 -4.28 -4.20 3.47
N ASP A 143 -4.18 -4.32 2.14
CA ASP A 143 -3.36 -3.44 1.32
C ASP A 143 -3.85 -1.99 1.40
N LEU A 144 -5.17 -1.75 1.46
CA LEU A 144 -5.72 -0.40 1.69
C LEU A 144 -5.14 0.24 2.95
N PHE A 145 -5.22 -0.45 4.10
CA PHE A 145 -4.70 0.09 5.36
C PHE A 145 -3.19 0.28 5.31
N PHE A 146 -2.47 -0.66 4.69
CA PHE A 146 -1.04 -0.56 4.51
C PHE A 146 -0.64 0.66 3.68
N TYR A 147 -1.22 0.88 2.49
CA TYR A 147 -0.87 2.00 1.62
C TYR A 147 -1.19 3.37 2.25
N LEU A 148 -2.27 3.47 3.04
CA LEU A 148 -2.57 4.68 3.80
C LEU A 148 -1.51 4.96 4.86
N ALA A 149 -1.14 3.95 5.66
CA ALA A 149 -0.09 4.10 6.67
C ALA A 149 1.27 4.41 6.02
N PHE A 150 1.61 3.69 4.95
CA PHE A 150 2.85 3.87 4.21
C PHE A 150 2.98 5.28 3.61
N ALA A 151 1.90 5.83 3.05
CA ALA A 151 1.90 7.21 2.56
C ALA A 151 2.16 8.24 3.67
N VAL A 152 1.59 8.03 4.87
CA VAL A 152 1.84 8.90 6.03
C VAL A 152 3.29 8.79 6.49
N VAL A 153 3.86 7.58 6.55
CA VAL A 153 5.27 7.36 6.90
C VAL A 153 6.21 8.04 5.91
N ILE A 154 5.98 7.90 4.60
CA ILE A 154 6.80 8.56 3.56
C ILE A 154 6.68 10.08 3.67
N TRP A 155 5.48 10.60 3.93
CA TRP A 155 5.29 12.04 4.12
C TRP A 155 6.03 12.56 5.36
N LEU A 156 6.01 11.82 6.47
CA LEU A 156 6.77 12.14 7.68
C LEU A 156 8.28 12.06 7.43
N HIS A 157 8.75 11.07 6.65
CA HIS A 157 10.15 10.93 6.26
C HIS A 157 10.64 12.08 5.37
N SER A 158 9.79 12.57 4.45
CA SER A 158 10.08 13.69 3.56
C SER A 158 10.30 15.02 4.30
N ARG A 159 9.83 15.15 5.54
CA ARG A 159 9.94 16.40 6.30
C ARG A 159 11.33 16.57 6.91
N ASN A 160 11.88 17.76 6.73
CA ASN A 160 13.17 18.14 7.28
C ASN A 160 13.12 18.75 8.70
N ASP A 161 11.95 18.85 9.31
CA ASP A 161 11.78 19.59 10.59
C ASP A 161 12.28 18.82 11.83
N PHE A 162 12.60 17.52 11.70
CA PHE A 162 12.97 16.66 12.82
C PHE A 162 14.47 16.53 13.05
N ALA A 163 14.83 16.32 14.32
CA ALA A 163 16.14 15.83 14.73
C ALA A 163 16.50 14.52 14.00
N PRO A 164 17.79 14.26 13.74
CA PRO A 164 18.24 13.12 12.93
C PRO A 164 17.78 11.76 13.48
N GLN A 165 17.54 11.64 14.79
CA GLN A 165 17.07 10.41 15.43
C GLN A 165 15.68 9.96 14.93
N TYR A 166 14.72 10.88 14.84
CA TYR A 166 13.39 10.57 14.34
C TYR A 166 13.37 10.29 12.84
N ARG A 167 14.29 10.92 12.08
CA ARG A 167 14.44 10.62 10.65
C ARG A 167 14.91 9.20 10.41
N PHE A 168 15.86 8.71 11.21
CA PHE A 168 16.28 7.31 11.15
C PHE A 168 15.11 6.37 11.44
N PHE A 169 14.28 6.69 12.44
CA PHE A 169 13.07 5.91 12.74
C PHE A 169 12.06 5.88 11.56
N PHE A 170 11.83 6.99 10.87
CA PHE A 170 10.95 6.98 9.69
C PHE A 170 11.57 6.25 8.49
N LEU A 171 12.90 6.32 8.35
CA LEU A 171 13.62 5.57 7.32
C LEU A 171 13.49 4.06 7.54
N THR A 172 13.67 3.59 8.79
CA THR A 172 13.53 2.16 9.11
C THR A 172 12.11 1.67 8.87
N LEU A 173 11.09 2.46 9.22
CA LEU A 173 9.69 2.12 8.92
C LEU A 173 9.38 2.09 7.42
N THR A 174 10.02 2.96 6.64
CA THR A 174 9.87 2.95 5.18
C THR A 174 10.52 1.69 4.58
N LEU A 175 11.73 1.36 5.01
CA LEU A 175 12.44 0.14 4.59
C LEU A 175 11.66 -1.13 4.96
N MET A 176 11.11 -1.19 6.18
CA MET A 176 10.25 -2.30 6.62
C MET A 176 9.01 -2.45 5.74
N GLY A 177 8.44 -1.34 5.26
CA GLY A 177 7.32 -1.35 4.32
C GLY A 177 7.67 -1.94 2.96
N VAL A 178 8.86 -1.60 2.42
CA VAL A 178 9.35 -2.13 1.13
C VAL A 178 9.72 -3.61 1.23
N VAL A 179 10.39 -4.02 2.31
CA VAL A 179 10.89 -5.39 2.51
C VAL A 179 9.77 -6.38 2.89
N LYS A 180 8.56 -5.92 3.23
CA LYS A 180 7.47 -6.81 3.70
C LYS A 180 7.16 -7.95 2.73
N ASN A 181 7.13 -7.67 1.42
CA ASN A 181 6.71 -8.63 0.41
C ASN A 181 7.75 -9.76 0.28
N PHE A 182 9.04 -9.40 0.36
CA PHE A 182 10.14 -10.36 0.44
C PHE A 182 9.96 -11.33 1.62
N VAL A 183 9.76 -10.76 2.82
CA VAL A 183 9.61 -11.53 4.04
C VAL A 183 8.45 -12.50 3.91
N PHE A 184 7.27 -12.03 3.50
CA PHE A 184 6.11 -12.91 3.33
C PHE A 184 6.32 -14.00 2.27
N ASN A 185 7.01 -13.69 1.17
CA ASN A 185 7.27 -14.67 0.12
C ASN A 185 8.26 -15.75 0.59
N THR A 186 9.35 -15.34 1.24
CA THR A 186 10.30 -16.29 1.84
C THR A 186 9.65 -17.14 2.92
N PHE A 187 8.79 -16.57 3.78
CA PHE A 187 8.05 -17.34 4.78
C PHE A 187 7.10 -18.36 4.13
N TYR A 188 6.42 -17.99 3.04
CA TYR A 188 5.55 -18.90 2.31
C TYR A 188 6.32 -20.11 1.76
N HIS A 189 7.46 -19.88 1.11
CA HIS A 189 8.27 -20.95 0.53
C HIS A 189 9.00 -21.80 1.58
N LEU A 190 9.54 -21.21 2.65
CA LEU A 190 10.33 -21.92 3.65
C LEU A 190 9.47 -22.82 4.56
N PHE A 191 8.29 -22.34 4.94
CA PHE A 191 7.42 -23.03 5.90
C PHE A 191 6.22 -23.72 5.25
N THR A 192 6.07 -23.65 3.92
CA THR A 192 4.92 -24.17 3.15
C THR A 192 3.59 -23.78 3.81
N VAL A 193 3.51 -22.52 4.26
CA VAL A 193 2.41 -22.05 5.11
C VAL A 193 1.12 -22.05 4.30
N GLN A 194 0.08 -22.70 4.85
CA GLN A 194 -1.25 -22.67 4.26
C GLN A 194 -1.74 -21.22 4.11
N THR A 195 -2.36 -20.92 2.96
CA THR A 195 -2.89 -19.60 2.58
C THR A 195 -3.66 -18.85 3.69
N PRO A 196 -4.52 -19.47 4.53
CA PRO A 196 -5.19 -18.75 5.61
C PRO A 196 -4.26 -18.25 6.72
N LEU A 197 -3.23 -19.01 7.11
CA LEU A 197 -2.29 -18.60 8.16
C LEU A 197 -1.45 -17.41 7.70
N LEU A 198 -1.06 -17.40 6.41
CA LEU A 198 -0.35 -16.27 5.81
C LEU A 198 -1.17 -14.98 5.88
N LEU A 199 -2.48 -15.05 5.64
CA LEU A 199 -3.39 -13.89 5.75
C LEU A 199 -3.41 -13.33 7.18
N VAL A 200 -3.46 -14.21 8.19
CA VAL A 200 -3.44 -13.80 9.61
C VAL A 200 -2.11 -13.11 9.96
N LEU A 201 -0.97 -13.64 9.49
CA LEU A 201 0.33 -13.02 9.69
C LEU A 201 0.42 -11.64 9.02
N LYS A 202 -0.06 -11.51 7.78
CA LYS A 202 -0.17 -10.21 7.08
C LYS A 202 -1.02 -9.23 7.86
N LEU A 203 -2.18 -9.66 8.36
CA LEU A 203 -3.07 -8.84 9.18
C LEU A 203 -2.37 -8.35 10.45
N GLY A 204 -1.67 -9.24 11.17
CA GLY A 204 -0.91 -8.88 12.37
C GLY A 204 0.17 -7.83 12.08
N PHE A 205 0.92 -8.02 11.00
CA PHE A 205 1.94 -7.05 10.58
C PHE A 205 1.34 -5.69 10.22
N VAL A 206 0.29 -5.65 9.38
CA VAL A 206 -0.36 -4.40 8.97
C VAL A 206 -0.95 -3.68 10.17
N PHE A 207 -1.57 -4.41 11.11
CA PHE A 207 -2.10 -3.84 12.33
C PHE A 207 -1.01 -3.16 13.16
N VAL A 208 0.11 -3.84 13.42
CA VAL A 208 1.25 -3.28 14.15
C VAL A 208 1.83 -2.07 13.42
N TYR A 209 1.98 -2.16 12.10
CA TYR A 209 2.49 -1.06 11.27
C TYR A 209 1.59 0.18 11.34
N CYS A 210 0.27 0.02 11.28
CA CYS A 210 -0.70 1.09 11.42
C CYS A 210 -0.66 1.72 12.83
N VAL A 211 -0.57 0.91 13.89
CA VAL A 211 -0.50 1.39 15.28
C VAL A 211 0.79 2.22 15.49
N ILE A 212 1.93 1.73 15.01
CA ILE A 212 3.20 2.47 15.10
C ILE A 212 3.12 3.78 14.31
N THR A 213 2.56 3.75 13.11
CA THR A 213 2.39 4.95 12.27
C THR A 213 1.48 5.98 12.95
N MET A 214 0.38 5.54 13.54
CA MET A 214 -0.54 6.41 14.29
C MET A 214 0.14 7.01 15.54
N GLY A 215 0.90 6.20 16.27
CA GLY A 215 1.72 6.66 17.40
C GLY A 215 2.72 7.73 16.96
N ALA A 216 3.45 7.49 15.87
CA ALA A 216 4.42 8.44 15.33
C ALA A 216 3.77 9.76 14.86
N TYR A 217 2.59 9.67 14.24
CA TYR A 217 1.82 10.85 13.84
C TYR A 217 1.30 11.65 15.06
N SER A 218 0.88 10.98 16.12
CA SER A 218 0.44 11.64 17.35
C SER A 218 1.58 12.38 18.06
N LEU A 219 2.77 11.77 18.11
CA LEU A 219 3.98 12.36 18.66
C LEU A 219 4.42 13.61 17.87
N PHE A 220 4.29 13.55 16.54
CA PHE A 220 4.47 14.71 15.67
C PHE A 220 3.50 15.84 16.03
N ARG A 221 2.20 15.54 16.18
CA ARG A 221 1.19 16.54 16.52
C ARG A 221 1.49 17.22 17.87
N SER A 222 1.94 16.46 18.87
CA SER A 222 2.36 17.04 20.15
C SER A 222 3.59 17.95 20.05
N HIS A 223 4.56 17.61 19.20
CA HIS A 223 5.74 18.45 18.99
C HIS A 223 5.41 19.80 18.35
N ILE A 224 4.47 19.84 17.39
CA ILE A 224 4.00 21.11 16.81
C ILE A 224 3.24 21.94 17.85
N ALA A 225 2.38 21.31 18.65
CA ALA A 225 1.61 22.02 19.67
C ALA A 225 2.52 22.69 20.71
N MET A 226 3.61 22.03 21.14
CA MET A 226 4.58 22.59 22.07
C MET A 226 5.46 23.69 21.46
N GLY A 227 5.72 23.65 20.14
CA GLY A 227 6.47 24.68 19.43
C GLY A 227 5.76 26.04 19.40
N HIS A 228 4.43 26.03 19.29
CA HIS A 228 3.62 27.26 19.32
C HIS A 228 3.54 27.91 20.72
N VAL A 229 3.66 27.14 21.80
CA VAL A 229 3.62 27.67 23.18
C VAL A 229 4.91 28.41 23.56
N LYS A 230 6.03 28.13 22.89
CA LYS A 230 7.31 28.83 23.12
C LYS A 230 7.43 30.18 22.40
N GLN A 231 6.47 30.55 21.55
CA GLN A 231 6.46 31.80 20.77
C GLN A 231 5.40 32.81 21.22
N SER A 232 4.63 32.50 22.28
CA SER A 232 3.72 33.43 22.98
C SER A 232 4.30 33.83 24.33
#